data_AF-A0A352DWN1-F1
#
_entry.id   AF-A0A352DWN1-F1
#
_cell.length_a   1.000
_cell.length_b   1.000
_cell.length_c   1.000
_cell.angle_alpha   90.00
_cell.angle_beta   90.00
_cell.angle_gamma   90.00
#
_symmetry.space_group_name_H-M   'P 1'
#
loop_
_entity.id
_entity.type
_entity.pdbx_description
1 polymer ?
#
loop_
_entity_poly.entity_id
_entity_poly.type
_entity_poly.pdbx_seq_one_letter_code
_entity_poly.pdbx_strand_id
1 'polypeptide(L)'
;WLAEFMHDPLWPYVRKTLGINTWRDDDLSIPATLPLELEYLEKRNLRDEYIEKLIAAADIDGFAKAWAADVTTNGDVPVLGFGEDAIAEITQFSADLLRLAIENETPLKDKHAKPITLHLDGVTLAGEIERCYPDAQHAKTIVLVRPDAMKSSSGPFLRTKMLAVVQLLAACAMGDPVEHALIFNQHEDWFPGAITPARAAQKRRVRLAPEIGSKQAKDVLTELCGLYRTATSTPLGCFGKTAAILPTDREQAQEAFIGFTNGRDYATSSEGVVHGGQPDFAQVFPDDPAITLFFRCFGQLTNINRQYIYTPHAL
;
A
#
# COMPACT_ATOMS: atom_id res chain seq x y z
N TRP A 1 0.17 -8.54 7.11
CA TRP A 1 1.65 -8.63 7.19
C TRP A 1 2.29 -9.13 5.91
N LEU A 2 1.75 -10.15 5.24
CA LEU A 2 2.29 -10.59 3.93
C LEU A 2 2.38 -9.46 2.90
N ALA A 3 1.37 -8.58 2.82
CA ALA A 3 1.41 -7.43 1.91
C ALA A 3 2.56 -6.45 2.20
N GLU A 4 2.89 -6.24 3.47
CA GLU A 4 4.02 -5.38 3.89
C GLU A 4 5.35 -6.03 3.54
N PHE A 5 5.47 -7.35 3.76
CA PHE A 5 6.62 -8.14 3.36
C PHE A 5 6.84 -8.15 1.84
N MET A 6 5.77 -8.30 1.05
CA MET A 6 5.85 -8.25 -0.41
C MET A 6 6.25 -6.86 -0.93
N HIS A 7 5.98 -5.80 -0.16
CA HIS A 7 6.45 -4.45 -0.47
C HIS A 7 7.93 -4.27 -0.11
N ASP A 8 8.34 -4.77 1.06
CA ASP A 8 9.71 -4.66 1.57
C ASP A 8 10.10 -5.95 2.32
N PRO A 9 11.03 -6.76 1.78
CA PRO A 9 11.45 -8.00 2.41
C PRO A 9 12.22 -7.79 3.72
N LEU A 10 12.71 -6.57 4.00
CA LEU A 10 13.37 -6.25 5.26
C LEU A 10 12.38 -5.94 6.38
N TRP A 11 11.13 -5.60 6.02
CA TRP A 11 10.08 -5.21 6.97
C TRP A 11 9.87 -6.21 8.10
N PRO A 12 9.81 -7.55 7.87
CA PRO A 12 9.63 -8.51 8.95
C PRO A 12 10.78 -8.48 9.95
N TYR A 13 12.04 -8.39 9.49
CA TYR A 13 13.20 -8.32 10.38
C TYR A 13 13.14 -7.07 11.27
N VAL A 14 12.92 -5.89 10.68
CA VAL A 14 12.85 -4.62 11.40
C VAL A 14 11.71 -4.62 12.43
N ARG A 15 10.51 -5.03 12.02
CA ARG A 15 9.32 -4.95 12.87
C ARG A 15 9.20 -6.10 13.87
N LYS A 16 9.52 -7.34 13.47
CA LYS A 16 9.29 -8.53 14.30
C LYS A 16 10.51 -8.96 15.09
N THR A 17 11.70 -8.76 14.55
CA THR A 17 12.95 -9.23 15.17
C THR A 17 13.61 -8.12 15.96
N LEU A 18 13.76 -6.93 15.37
CA LEU A 18 14.34 -5.79 16.09
C LEU A 18 13.32 -5.03 16.95
N GLY A 19 12.02 -5.25 16.71
CA GLY A 19 10.96 -4.50 17.40
C GLY A 19 10.98 -3.00 17.10
N ILE A 20 11.66 -2.58 16.04
CA ILE A 20 11.79 -1.18 15.68
C ILE A 20 10.50 -0.77 15.00
N ASN A 21 9.74 0.08 15.68
CA ASN A 21 8.68 0.81 15.05
C ASN A 21 9.27 2.08 14.44
N THR A 22 9.19 2.21 13.11
CA THR A 22 9.51 3.47 12.40
C THR A 22 8.47 4.58 12.66
N TRP A 23 7.55 4.35 13.61
CA TRP A 23 6.52 5.28 14.04
C TRP A 23 6.95 5.85 15.39
N ARG A 24 7.01 7.18 15.48
CA ARG A 24 7.13 7.88 16.75
C ARG A 24 5.74 8.41 17.09
N ASP A 25 5.13 7.86 18.14
CA ASP A 25 3.85 8.37 18.65
C ASP A 25 3.98 9.79 19.25
N ASP A 26 5.22 10.21 19.59
CA ASP A 26 5.49 11.42 20.37
C ASP A 26 5.90 12.65 19.54
N ASP A 27 6.06 12.55 18.21
CA ASP A 27 6.37 13.70 17.35
C ASP A 27 5.08 14.41 16.91
N LEU A 28 4.22 14.79 17.87
CA LEU A 28 3.39 15.99 17.67
C LEU A 28 4.36 17.17 17.78
N SER A 29 4.99 17.51 16.66
CA SER A 29 5.72 18.76 16.53
C SER A 29 4.70 19.86 16.85
N ILE A 30 4.74 20.42 18.07
CA ILE A 30 3.91 21.58 18.40
C ILE A 30 4.58 22.74 17.66
N PRO A 31 3.99 23.25 16.57
CA PRO A 31 4.65 24.29 15.82
C PRO A 31 4.76 25.52 16.72
N ALA A 32 5.95 26.13 16.77
CA ALA A 32 6.18 27.37 17.51
C ALA A 32 5.42 28.58 16.92
N THR A 33 4.79 28.38 15.76
CA THR A 33 4.05 29.37 14.98
C THR A 33 2.67 28.83 14.63
N LEU A 34 1.71 29.72 14.42
CA LEU A 34 0.41 29.34 13.87
C LEU A 34 0.63 28.71 12.48
N PRO A 35 0.19 27.46 12.25
CA PRO A 35 0.37 26.81 10.96
C PRO A 35 -0.47 27.52 9.90
N LEU A 36 0.14 27.74 8.73
CA LEU A 36 -0.54 28.27 7.53
C LEU A 36 -0.95 27.15 6.58
N GLU A 37 -0.40 25.95 6.76
CA GLU A 37 -0.71 24.78 5.95
C GLU A 37 -0.77 23.57 6.89
N LEU A 38 -1.56 22.57 6.52
CA LEU A 38 -1.55 21.27 7.19
C LEU A 38 -0.29 20.50 6.82
N GLU A 39 0.34 19.87 7.81
CA GLU A 39 1.36 18.89 7.53
C GLU A 39 0.77 17.70 6.75
N TYR A 40 1.65 16.97 6.05
CA TYR A 40 1.25 15.84 5.21
C TYR A 40 0.40 14.80 5.95
N LEU A 41 0.76 14.48 7.20
CA LEU A 41 0.05 13.50 8.02
C LEU A 41 -1.30 14.03 8.53
N GLU A 42 -1.36 15.29 8.96
CA GLU A 42 -2.60 15.93 9.41
C GLU A 42 -3.63 15.94 8.29
N LYS A 43 -3.23 16.42 7.10
CA LYS A 43 -4.08 16.43 5.91
C LYS A 43 -4.55 15.03 5.52
N ARG A 44 -3.66 14.03 5.61
CA ARG A 44 -4.01 12.64 5.32
C ARG A 44 -5.05 12.11 6.29
N ASN A 45 -4.83 12.27 7.60
CA ASN A 45 -5.74 11.77 8.63
C ASN A 45 -7.10 12.44 8.52
N LEU A 46 -7.12 13.77 8.35
CA LEU A 46 -8.33 14.55 8.18
C LEU A 46 -9.13 14.11 6.95
N ARG A 47 -8.44 13.81 5.84
CA ARG A 47 -9.06 13.29 4.62
C ARG A 47 -9.64 11.89 4.80
N ASP A 48 -8.88 10.98 5.41
CA ASP A 48 -9.32 9.59 5.62
C ASP A 48 -10.56 9.55 6.54
N GLU A 49 -10.56 10.38 7.59
CA GLU A 49 -11.72 10.56 8.47
C GLU A 49 -12.94 11.14 7.72
N TYR A 50 -12.73 12.19 6.92
CA TYR A 50 -13.79 12.79 6.12
C TYR A 50 -14.44 11.78 5.19
N ILE A 51 -13.65 10.96 4.49
CA ILE A 51 -14.15 9.93 3.57
C ILE A 51 -15.03 8.91 4.30
N GLU A 52 -14.59 8.42 5.46
CA GLU A 52 -15.37 7.43 6.22
C GLU A 52 -16.69 8.02 6.74
N LYS A 53 -16.66 9.25 7.27
CA LYS A 53 -17.87 9.95 7.72
C LYS A 53 -18.81 10.29 6.55
N LEU A 54 -18.26 10.72 5.41
CA LEU A 54 -19.03 11.04 4.20
C LEU A 54 -19.73 9.80 3.64
N ILE A 55 -19.06 8.65 3.62
CA ILE A 55 -19.66 7.38 3.19
C ILE A 55 -20.84 6.98 4.08
N ALA A 56 -20.77 7.27 5.38
CA ALA A 56 -21.85 6.99 6.33
C ALA A 56 -22.99 8.03 6.29
N ALA A 57 -22.76 9.21 5.71
CA ALA A 57 -23.73 10.29 5.68
C ALA A 57 -24.96 9.96 4.82
N ALA A 58 -26.14 10.39 5.28
CA ALA A 58 -27.38 10.31 4.51
C ALA A 58 -27.54 11.52 3.56
N ASP A 59 -27.09 12.69 3.99
CA ASP A 59 -27.07 13.94 3.21
C ASP A 59 -25.61 14.38 3.03
N ILE A 60 -25.09 14.19 1.82
CA ILE A 60 -23.70 14.48 1.46
C ILE A 60 -23.43 16.00 1.51
N ASP A 61 -24.33 16.81 0.94
CA ASP A 61 -24.13 18.26 0.83
C ASP A 61 -24.27 18.94 2.19
N GLY A 62 -25.25 18.50 3.00
CA GLY A 62 -25.40 18.95 4.39
C GLY A 62 -24.20 18.56 5.25
N PHE A 63 -23.71 17.33 5.12
CA PHE A 63 -22.52 16.85 5.84
C PHE A 63 -21.28 17.66 5.48
N ALA A 64 -21.01 17.90 4.19
CA ALA A 64 -19.82 18.64 3.76
C ALA A 64 -19.76 20.05 4.36
N LYS A 65 -20.90 20.76 4.39
CA LYS A 65 -21.01 22.09 5.00
C LYS A 65 -20.81 22.07 6.51
N ALA A 66 -21.44 21.11 7.20
CA ALA A 66 -21.31 20.96 8.64
C ALA A 66 -19.88 20.62 9.04
N TRP A 67 -19.25 19.69 8.33
CA TRP A 67 -17.86 19.31 8.54
C TRP A 67 -16.90 20.47 8.32
N ALA A 68 -17.05 21.23 7.23
CA ALA A 68 -16.20 22.40 6.96
C ALA A 68 -16.27 23.45 8.08
N ALA A 69 -17.46 23.67 8.65
CA ALA A 69 -17.64 24.56 9.79
C ALA A 69 -17.00 24.01 11.08
N ASP A 70 -17.14 22.70 11.33
CA ASP A 70 -16.60 22.00 12.50
C ASP A 70 -15.06 22.06 12.54
N VAL A 71 -14.40 21.63 11.46
CA VAL A 71 -12.92 21.63 11.37
C VAL A 71 -12.31 23.03 11.46
N THR A 72 -13.03 24.04 10.95
CA THR A 72 -12.60 25.44 11.07
C THR A 72 -12.76 25.95 12.51
N THR A 73 -13.85 25.58 13.19
CA THR A 73 -14.15 26.04 14.55
C THR A 73 -13.23 25.37 15.58
N ASN A 74 -12.91 24.09 15.38
CA ASN A 74 -12.06 23.32 16.28
C ASN A 74 -10.57 23.56 16.06
N GLY A 75 -10.19 24.25 14.97
CA GLY A 75 -8.79 24.51 14.64
C GLY A 75 -8.06 23.31 14.02
N ASP A 76 -8.81 22.36 13.45
CA ASP A 76 -8.25 21.20 12.73
C ASP A 76 -7.67 21.59 11.37
N VAL A 77 -7.93 22.82 10.92
CA VAL A 77 -7.33 23.44 9.74
C VAL A 77 -6.74 24.81 10.10
N PRO A 78 -5.73 25.30 9.36
CA PRO A 78 -5.20 26.64 9.51
C PRO A 78 -6.31 27.72 9.53
N VAL A 79 -6.20 28.63 10.50
CA VAL A 79 -7.16 29.72 10.70
C VAL A 79 -7.02 30.82 9.62
N LEU A 80 -7.88 31.85 9.68
CA LEU A 80 -7.79 33.05 8.80
C LEU A 80 -7.87 32.75 7.29
N GLY A 81 -8.56 31.67 6.91
CA GLY A 81 -8.77 31.31 5.50
C GLY A 81 -7.66 30.44 4.90
N PHE A 82 -6.54 30.25 5.61
CA PHE A 82 -5.44 29.42 5.14
C PHE A 82 -5.82 27.92 5.03
N GLY A 83 -6.85 27.47 5.74
CA GLY A 83 -7.39 26.12 5.66
C GLY A 83 -8.37 25.87 4.50
N GLU A 84 -8.82 26.91 3.79
CA GLU A 84 -9.87 26.79 2.77
C GLU A 84 -9.46 25.88 1.61
N ASP A 85 -8.21 25.96 1.17
CA ASP A 85 -7.67 25.11 0.11
C ASP A 85 -7.66 23.62 0.52
N ALA A 86 -7.32 23.32 1.78
CA ALA A 86 -7.34 21.95 2.30
C ALA A 86 -8.78 21.40 2.38
N ILE A 87 -9.74 22.21 2.85
CA ILE A 87 -11.17 21.86 2.86
C ILE A 87 -11.66 21.61 1.43
N ALA A 88 -11.36 22.52 0.51
CA ALA A 88 -11.78 22.40 -0.90
C ALA A 88 -11.20 21.15 -1.55
N GLU A 89 -9.91 20.86 -1.35
CA GLU A 89 -9.26 19.68 -1.88
C GLU A 89 -9.89 18.39 -1.33
N ILE A 90 -10.06 18.28 -0.01
CA ILE A 90 -10.61 17.08 0.64
C ILE A 90 -12.06 16.82 0.18
N THR A 91 -12.89 17.87 0.16
CA THR A 91 -14.29 17.77 -0.23
C THR A 91 -14.45 17.43 -1.71
N GLN A 92 -13.69 18.08 -2.61
CA GLN A 92 -13.72 17.81 -4.05
C GLN A 92 -13.25 16.40 -4.39
N PHE A 93 -12.13 15.97 -3.81
CA PHE A 93 -11.60 14.63 -4.02
C PHE A 93 -12.61 13.56 -3.60
N SER A 94 -13.17 13.70 -2.40
CA SER A 94 -14.06 12.69 -1.82
C SER A 94 -15.40 12.62 -2.55
N ALA A 95 -15.93 13.76 -3.01
CA ALA A 95 -17.15 13.79 -3.83
C ALA A 95 -16.93 13.07 -5.18
N ASP A 96 -15.79 13.33 -5.84
CA ASP A 96 -15.47 12.66 -7.10
C ASP A 96 -15.19 11.17 -6.90
N LEU A 97 -14.59 10.78 -5.77
CA LEU A 97 -14.38 9.38 -5.39
C LEU A 97 -15.71 8.63 -5.21
N LEU A 98 -16.69 9.23 -4.52
CA LEU A 98 -18.02 8.63 -4.38
C LEU A 98 -18.74 8.52 -5.73
N ARG A 99 -18.69 9.58 -6.54
CA ARG A 99 -19.28 9.57 -7.88
C ARG A 99 -18.65 8.47 -8.74
N LEU A 100 -17.33 8.37 -8.75
CA LEU A 100 -16.61 7.34 -9.49
C LEU A 100 -16.98 5.94 -9.00
N ALA A 101 -17.16 5.74 -7.69
CA ALA A 101 -17.59 4.45 -7.14
C ALA A 101 -19.01 4.06 -7.60
N ILE A 102 -19.95 5.01 -7.61
CA ILE A 102 -21.33 4.82 -8.09
C ILE A 102 -21.34 4.52 -9.60
N GLU A 103 -20.62 5.27 -10.41
CA GLU A 103 -20.49 5.04 -11.86
C GLU A 103 -19.92 3.66 -12.22
N ASN A 104 -19.21 3.04 -11.28
CA ASN A 104 -18.61 1.72 -11.44
C ASN A 104 -19.39 0.63 -10.71
N GLU A 105 -20.63 0.90 -10.29
CA GLU A 105 -21.50 -0.06 -9.62
C GLU A 105 -20.82 -0.67 -8.37
N THR A 106 -20.05 0.15 -7.64
CA THR A 106 -19.35 -0.26 -6.42
C THR A 106 -19.59 0.77 -5.32
N PRO A 107 -20.85 0.95 -4.87
CA PRO A 107 -21.17 1.93 -3.85
C PRO A 107 -20.34 1.67 -2.59
N LEU A 108 -19.73 2.71 -2.00
CA LEU A 108 -18.81 2.51 -0.89
C LEU A 108 -19.52 2.29 0.46
N LYS A 109 -20.85 2.40 0.51
CA LYS A 109 -21.64 2.36 1.75
C LYS A 109 -21.83 0.95 2.30
N ASP A 110 -21.93 -0.05 1.43
CA ASP A 110 -22.35 -1.43 1.79
C ASP A 110 -21.15 -2.33 2.13
N LYS A 111 -20.23 -1.84 2.97
CA LYS A 111 -18.97 -2.53 3.29
C LYS A 111 -19.20 -3.65 4.29
N HIS A 112 -18.67 -4.84 3.98
CA HIS A 112 -18.41 -5.84 5.00
C HIS A 112 -16.97 -6.33 4.94
N ALA A 113 -16.25 -6.09 6.03
CA ALA A 113 -15.05 -6.81 6.40
C ALA A 113 -15.31 -8.32 6.35
N LYS A 114 -14.51 -9.09 5.60
CA LYS A 114 -14.62 -10.55 5.61
C LYS A 114 -13.41 -11.16 6.32
N PRO A 115 -13.60 -11.83 7.48
CA PRO A 115 -12.48 -12.49 8.14
C PRO A 115 -11.97 -13.65 7.28
N ILE A 116 -10.65 -13.82 7.29
CA ILE A 116 -9.94 -14.90 6.61
C ILE A 116 -9.32 -15.79 7.67
N THR A 117 -9.53 -17.09 7.52
CA THR A 117 -8.75 -18.10 8.23
C THR A 117 -8.45 -19.22 7.24
N LEU A 118 -7.19 -19.29 6.82
CA LEU A 118 -6.70 -20.23 5.83
C LEU A 118 -5.66 -21.15 6.49
N HIS A 119 -5.90 -22.45 6.42
CA HIS A 119 -4.91 -23.44 6.80
C HIS A 119 -4.04 -23.76 5.59
N LEU A 120 -2.76 -23.42 5.70
CA LEU A 120 -1.70 -23.70 4.73
C LEU A 120 -0.76 -24.76 5.32
N ASP A 121 0.20 -25.24 4.54
CA ASP A 121 1.13 -26.27 4.99
C ASP A 121 2.03 -25.76 6.13
N GLY A 122 1.66 -26.12 7.37
CA GLY A 122 2.38 -25.78 8.59
C GLY A 122 2.17 -24.35 9.11
N VAL A 123 1.27 -23.55 8.51
CA VAL A 123 0.94 -22.19 8.97
C VAL A 123 -0.56 -21.92 8.82
N THR A 124 -1.15 -21.23 9.78
CA THR A 124 -2.50 -20.65 9.61
C THR A 124 -2.38 -19.18 9.28
N LEU A 125 -2.89 -18.78 8.12
CA LEU A 125 -3.00 -17.39 7.73
C LEU A 125 -4.35 -16.84 8.20
N ALA A 126 -4.30 -15.88 9.12
CA ALA A 126 -5.47 -15.16 9.59
C ALA A 126 -5.39 -13.69 9.19
N GLY A 127 -6.54 -13.07 8.92
CA GLY A 127 -6.63 -11.67 8.54
C GLY A 127 -8.03 -11.30 8.10
N GLU A 128 -8.13 -10.28 7.29
CA GLU A 128 -9.40 -9.76 6.79
C GLU A 128 -9.24 -9.33 5.32
N ILE A 129 -10.26 -9.59 4.52
CA ILE A 129 -10.43 -8.94 3.22
C ILE A 129 -11.16 -7.64 3.46
N GLU A 130 -10.54 -6.53 3.04
CA GLU A 130 -11.16 -5.21 3.15
C GLU A 130 -12.34 -5.09 2.19
N ARG A 131 -13.44 -4.55 2.70
CA ARG A 131 -14.63 -4.13 1.93
C ARG A 131 -15.06 -5.16 0.87
N CYS A 132 -15.56 -6.31 1.31
CA CYS A 132 -16.31 -7.25 0.48
C CYS A 132 -17.79 -6.88 0.44
N TYR A 133 -18.41 -6.98 -0.74
CA TYR A 133 -19.85 -6.82 -0.88
C TYR A 133 -20.56 -8.15 -0.55
N PRO A 134 -21.57 -8.14 0.35
CA PRO A 134 -22.31 -9.34 0.72
C PRO A 134 -23.36 -9.73 -0.33
N ASP A 135 -23.67 -8.84 -1.27
CA ASP A 135 -24.63 -9.12 -2.34
C ASP A 135 -23.95 -9.89 -3.49
N ALA A 136 -24.60 -10.97 -3.92
CA ALA A 136 -24.16 -11.85 -5.00
C ALA A 136 -23.91 -11.10 -6.33
N GLN A 137 -24.51 -9.92 -6.50
CA GLN A 137 -24.31 -9.07 -7.67
C GLN A 137 -22.92 -8.37 -7.69
N HIS A 138 -22.33 -8.11 -6.52
CA HIS A 138 -21.06 -7.39 -6.35
C HIS A 138 -19.95 -8.22 -5.68
N ALA A 139 -20.23 -9.49 -5.36
CA ALA A 139 -19.32 -10.46 -4.72
C ALA A 139 -18.01 -10.73 -5.50
N LYS A 140 -17.87 -10.17 -6.71
CA LYS A 140 -16.69 -10.35 -7.57
C LYS A 140 -15.57 -9.33 -7.31
N THR A 141 -15.78 -8.37 -6.42
CA THR A 141 -14.91 -7.20 -6.30
C THR A 141 -14.50 -6.90 -4.87
N ILE A 142 -13.20 -6.76 -4.65
CA ILE A 142 -12.61 -6.14 -3.44
C ILE A 142 -12.44 -4.64 -3.70
N VAL A 143 -12.74 -3.79 -2.72
CA VAL A 143 -12.58 -2.32 -2.87
C VAL A 143 -11.59 -1.76 -1.86
N LEU A 144 -10.51 -1.16 -2.36
CA LEU A 144 -9.51 -0.46 -1.56
C LEU A 144 -9.60 1.04 -1.83
N VAL A 145 -9.91 1.81 -0.78
CA VAL A 145 -9.81 3.28 -0.84
C VAL A 145 -8.47 3.68 -0.25
N ARG A 146 -7.59 4.24 -1.09
CA ARG A 146 -6.21 4.62 -0.75
C ARG A 146 -5.88 5.96 -1.41
N PRO A 147 -6.32 7.09 -0.82
CA PRO A 147 -6.16 8.41 -1.41
C PRO A 147 -4.71 8.80 -1.71
N ASP A 148 -3.75 8.33 -0.91
CA ASP A 148 -2.31 8.58 -1.01
C ASP A 148 -1.60 7.75 -2.09
N ALA A 149 -2.25 6.72 -2.63
CA ALA A 149 -1.68 5.79 -3.60
C ALA A 149 -1.69 6.36 -5.05
N MET A 150 -1.35 7.64 -5.21
CA MET A 150 -1.55 8.43 -6.45
C MET A 150 -0.78 7.89 -7.66
N LYS A 151 0.56 7.86 -7.57
CA LYS A 151 1.44 7.56 -8.69
C LYS A 151 1.68 6.06 -8.83
N SER A 152 1.65 5.55 -10.05
CA SER A 152 1.87 4.12 -10.34
C SER A 152 3.23 3.57 -9.88
N SER A 153 4.23 4.44 -9.80
CA SER A 153 5.59 4.17 -9.34
C SER A 153 5.83 4.43 -7.85
N SER A 154 4.83 4.93 -7.11
CA SER A 154 5.01 5.30 -5.70
C SER A 154 4.96 4.09 -4.75
N GLY A 155 5.67 4.18 -3.63
CA GLY A 155 5.63 3.20 -2.54
C GLY A 155 4.21 2.96 -1.99
N PRO A 156 3.39 3.99 -1.69
CA PRO A 156 2.01 3.81 -1.27
C PRO A 156 1.16 3.00 -2.25
N PHE A 157 1.31 3.25 -3.56
CA PHE A 157 0.61 2.47 -4.57
C PHE A 157 1.15 1.04 -4.70
N LEU A 158 2.47 0.83 -4.58
CA LEU A 158 3.05 -0.50 -4.52
C LEU A 158 2.49 -1.31 -3.35
N ARG A 159 2.48 -0.74 -2.15
CA ARG A 159 1.91 -1.37 -0.94
C ARG A 159 0.44 -1.74 -1.14
N THR A 160 -0.33 -0.84 -1.73
CA THR A 160 -1.74 -1.08 -2.04
C THR A 160 -1.94 -2.21 -3.05
N LYS A 161 -1.11 -2.28 -4.09
CA LYS A 161 -1.11 -3.39 -5.05
C LYS A 161 -0.79 -4.72 -4.38
N MET A 162 0.22 -4.77 -3.50
CA MET A 162 0.57 -5.99 -2.78
C MET A 162 -0.57 -6.44 -1.86
N LEU A 163 -1.23 -5.51 -1.20
CA LEU A 163 -2.42 -5.81 -0.38
C LEU A 163 -3.56 -6.40 -1.23
N ALA A 164 -3.86 -5.77 -2.37
CA ALA A 164 -4.86 -6.27 -3.31
C ALA A 164 -4.54 -7.70 -3.76
N VAL A 165 -3.28 -7.99 -4.12
CA VAL A 165 -2.85 -9.34 -4.53
C VAL A 165 -3.02 -10.36 -3.40
N VAL A 166 -2.58 -10.04 -2.18
CA VAL A 166 -2.71 -10.96 -1.04
C VAL A 166 -4.18 -11.26 -0.74
N GLN A 167 -5.05 -10.25 -0.76
CA GLN A 167 -6.48 -10.46 -0.51
C GLN A 167 -7.14 -11.26 -1.65
N LEU A 168 -6.77 -11.02 -2.90
CA LEU A 168 -7.23 -11.81 -4.05
C LEU A 168 -6.78 -13.26 -3.98
N LEU A 169 -5.52 -13.52 -3.64
CA LEU A 169 -4.99 -14.87 -3.43
C LEU A 169 -5.73 -15.57 -2.30
N ALA A 170 -6.00 -14.88 -1.19
CA ALA A 170 -6.74 -15.44 -0.07
C ALA A 170 -8.20 -15.75 -0.45
N ALA A 171 -8.88 -14.84 -1.16
CA ALA A 171 -10.22 -15.06 -1.68
C ALA A 171 -10.27 -16.29 -2.60
N CYS A 172 -9.35 -16.37 -3.58
CA CYS A 172 -9.22 -17.50 -4.50
C CYS A 172 -8.93 -18.82 -3.75
N ALA A 173 -8.04 -18.81 -2.76
CA ALA A 173 -7.72 -19.96 -1.93
C ALA A 173 -8.92 -20.47 -1.12
N MET A 174 -9.83 -19.58 -0.69
CA MET A 174 -11.09 -19.92 -0.02
C MET A 174 -12.20 -20.37 -0.99
N GLY A 175 -12.00 -20.27 -2.30
CA GLY A 175 -13.04 -20.53 -3.31
C GLY A 175 -14.09 -19.42 -3.40
N ASP A 176 -13.73 -18.20 -2.98
CA ASP A 176 -14.59 -17.02 -3.07
C ASP A 176 -14.74 -16.58 -4.54
N PRO A 177 -15.94 -16.17 -5.01
CA PRO A 177 -16.16 -15.67 -6.37
C PRO A 177 -15.47 -14.33 -6.72
N VAL A 178 -14.63 -13.75 -5.84
CA VAL A 178 -13.88 -12.52 -6.16
C VAL A 178 -12.97 -12.74 -7.37
N GLU A 179 -13.10 -11.87 -8.37
CA GLU A 179 -12.31 -11.89 -9.60
C GLU A 179 -11.24 -10.79 -9.66
N HIS A 180 -11.48 -9.65 -9.00
CA HIS A 180 -10.58 -8.50 -9.05
C HIS A 180 -10.69 -7.58 -7.83
N ALA A 181 -9.69 -6.73 -7.66
CA ALA A 181 -9.69 -5.64 -6.69
C ALA A 181 -9.70 -4.29 -7.42
N LEU A 182 -10.51 -3.35 -6.95
CA LEU A 182 -10.54 -1.97 -7.40
C LEU A 182 -9.87 -1.09 -6.35
N ILE A 183 -8.90 -0.30 -6.80
CA ILE A 183 -8.22 0.71 -6.00
C ILE A 183 -8.76 2.07 -6.42
N PHE A 184 -9.37 2.79 -5.48
CA PHE A 184 -9.74 4.19 -5.64
C PHE A 184 -8.72 5.07 -4.93
N ASN A 185 -8.10 5.97 -5.68
CA ASN A 185 -7.02 6.83 -5.23
C ASN A 185 -7.11 8.20 -5.91
N GLN A 186 -6.39 9.19 -5.39
CA GLN A 186 -6.31 10.50 -6.05
C GLN A 186 -5.62 10.39 -7.40
N HIS A 187 -6.13 11.12 -8.39
CA HIS A 187 -5.54 11.17 -9.72
C HIS A 187 -4.18 11.86 -9.67
N GLU A 188 -3.17 11.32 -10.36
CA GLU A 188 -1.81 11.84 -10.26
C GLU A 188 -1.64 13.23 -10.89
N ASP A 189 -2.42 13.52 -11.94
CA ASP A 189 -2.47 14.83 -12.60
C ASP A 189 -3.49 15.80 -11.98
N TRP A 190 -4.11 15.46 -10.85
CA TRP A 190 -5.06 16.35 -10.19
C TRP A 190 -4.46 17.04 -8.96
N PHE A 191 -4.62 18.35 -8.94
CA PHE A 191 -4.37 19.25 -7.82
C PHE A 191 -5.32 20.46 -7.92
N PRO A 192 -5.68 21.11 -6.80
CA PRO A 192 -6.47 22.34 -6.83
C PRO A 192 -5.84 23.41 -7.73
N GLY A 193 -6.62 23.99 -8.64
CA GLY A 193 -6.14 25.03 -9.57
C GLY A 193 -5.40 24.53 -10.82
N ALA A 194 -5.41 23.22 -11.11
CA ALA A 194 -4.81 22.67 -12.34
C ALA A 194 -5.43 23.26 -13.63
N ILE A 195 -4.57 23.65 -14.58
CA ILE A 195 -4.96 24.27 -15.87
C ILE A 195 -5.76 23.30 -16.76
N THR A 196 -5.44 22.01 -16.70
CA THR A 196 -6.19 20.95 -17.38
C THR A 196 -6.75 20.04 -16.29
N PRO A 197 -8.02 20.22 -15.89
CA PRO A 197 -8.57 19.50 -14.77
C PRO A 197 -8.76 18.03 -15.14
N ALA A 198 -7.93 17.15 -14.58
CA ALA A 198 -8.25 15.74 -14.48
C ALA A 198 -9.38 15.54 -13.46
N ARG A 199 -9.99 14.35 -13.46
CA ARG A 199 -10.83 13.92 -12.34
C ARG A 199 -10.00 13.91 -11.06
N ALA A 200 -10.59 14.25 -9.92
CA ALA A 200 -9.89 14.25 -8.65
C ALA A 200 -9.56 12.82 -8.19
N ALA A 201 -10.45 11.87 -8.50
CA ALA A 201 -10.26 10.46 -8.23
C ALA A 201 -9.99 9.68 -9.52
N GLN A 202 -9.25 8.58 -9.37
CA GLN A 202 -9.06 7.57 -10.41
C GLN A 202 -9.32 6.17 -9.85
N LYS A 203 -9.52 5.21 -10.77
CA LYS A 203 -9.77 3.81 -10.45
C LYS A 203 -8.72 2.94 -11.14
N ARG A 204 -8.11 2.02 -10.40
CA ARG A 204 -7.19 1.02 -10.93
C ARG A 204 -7.67 -0.39 -10.59
N ARG A 205 -7.59 -1.31 -11.55
CA ARG A 205 -8.05 -2.68 -11.38
C ARG A 205 -6.86 -3.63 -11.29
N VAL A 206 -6.77 -4.38 -10.20
CA VAL A 206 -5.79 -5.46 -10.00
C VAL A 206 -6.51 -6.81 -10.16
N ARG A 207 -5.89 -7.76 -10.85
CA ARG A 207 -6.44 -9.11 -11.03
C ARG A 207 -5.35 -10.18 -10.91
N LEU A 208 -5.76 -11.39 -10.54
CA LEU A 208 -4.93 -12.58 -10.68
C LEU A 208 -4.90 -12.99 -12.16
N ALA A 209 -3.83 -13.64 -12.59
CA ALA A 209 -3.81 -14.30 -13.89
C ALA A 209 -4.88 -15.42 -13.94
N PRO A 210 -5.62 -15.61 -15.05
CA PRO A 210 -6.73 -16.56 -15.15
C PRO A 210 -6.40 -18.01 -14.77
N GLU A 211 -5.15 -18.41 -14.94
CA GLU A 211 -4.62 -19.72 -14.61
C GLU A 211 -4.47 -19.98 -13.10
N ILE A 212 -4.55 -18.94 -12.26
CA ILE A 212 -4.42 -19.06 -10.81
C ILE A 212 -5.75 -19.55 -10.23
N GLY A 213 -5.86 -20.86 -10.07
CA GLY A 213 -6.95 -21.50 -9.31
C GLY A 213 -6.68 -21.58 -7.81
N SER A 214 -7.67 -22.06 -7.05
CA SER A 214 -7.60 -22.17 -5.58
C SER A 214 -6.36 -22.92 -5.06
N LYS A 215 -5.97 -24.01 -5.72
CA LYS A 215 -4.74 -24.76 -5.37
C LYS A 215 -3.49 -23.90 -5.56
N GLN A 216 -3.31 -23.31 -6.74
CA GLN A 216 -2.16 -22.46 -7.04
C GLN A 216 -2.08 -21.26 -6.09
N ALA A 217 -3.23 -20.66 -5.74
CA ALA A 217 -3.29 -19.57 -4.77
C ALA A 217 -2.79 -20.00 -3.38
N LYS A 218 -3.15 -21.22 -2.91
CA LYS A 218 -2.64 -21.77 -1.64
C LYS A 218 -1.14 -22.05 -1.71
N ASP A 219 -0.65 -22.60 -2.82
CA ASP A 219 0.77 -22.90 -3.02
C ASP A 219 1.59 -21.60 -2.96
N VAL A 220 1.17 -20.56 -3.69
CA VAL A 220 1.79 -19.22 -3.67
C VAL A 220 1.77 -18.59 -2.26
N LEU A 221 0.65 -18.65 -1.55
CA LEU A 221 0.57 -18.13 -0.17
C LEU A 221 1.48 -18.91 0.79
N THR A 222 1.64 -20.22 0.56
CA THR A 222 2.53 -21.07 1.36
C THR A 222 3.99 -20.70 1.13
N GLU A 223 4.39 -20.49 -0.13
CA GLU A 223 5.74 -20.03 -0.48
C GLU A 223 6.03 -18.65 0.11
N LEU A 224 5.09 -17.70 0.00
CA LEU A 224 5.21 -16.37 0.62
C LEU A 224 5.37 -16.46 2.15
N CYS A 225 4.62 -17.35 2.81
CA CYS A 225 4.79 -17.61 4.25
C CYS A 225 6.17 -18.21 4.58
N GLY A 226 6.69 -19.06 3.68
CA GLY A 226 8.06 -19.58 3.77
C GLY A 226 9.10 -18.47 3.74
N LEU A 227 9.07 -17.63 2.70
CA LEU A 227 9.99 -16.50 2.56
C LEU A 227 9.86 -15.49 3.71
N TYR A 228 8.64 -15.20 4.15
CA TYR A 228 8.39 -14.31 5.29
C TYR A 228 9.12 -14.79 6.55
N ARG A 229 9.12 -16.11 6.84
CA ARG A 229 9.83 -16.67 8.00
C ARG A 229 11.34 -16.49 7.86
N THR A 230 11.90 -16.73 6.69
CA THR A 230 13.33 -16.49 6.41
C THR A 230 13.70 -15.01 6.58
N ALA A 231 12.88 -14.11 6.06
CA ALA A 231 13.03 -12.67 6.19
C ALA A 231 12.81 -12.15 7.61
N THR A 232 12.19 -12.94 8.48
CA THR A 232 12.09 -12.61 9.91
C THR A 232 13.41 -12.93 10.62
N SER A 233 14.07 -14.05 10.31
CA SER A 233 15.33 -14.42 10.96
C SER A 233 16.57 -13.77 10.35
N THR A 234 16.49 -13.31 9.10
CA THR A 234 17.64 -12.79 8.33
C THR A 234 17.33 -11.39 7.78
N PRO A 235 18.24 -10.41 7.91
CA PRO A 235 18.02 -9.04 7.43
C PRO A 235 18.15 -8.96 5.89
N LEU A 236 17.06 -9.24 5.18
CA LEU A 236 17.03 -9.30 3.72
C LEU A 236 16.49 -8.00 3.12
N GLY A 237 17.37 -7.04 2.86
CA GLY A 237 17.05 -5.74 2.24
C GLY A 237 17.16 -5.71 0.72
N CYS A 238 16.38 -4.84 0.07
CA CYS A 238 16.38 -4.70 -1.38
C CYS A 238 17.52 -3.81 -1.91
N PHE A 239 17.90 -2.77 -1.15
CA PHE A 239 18.90 -1.77 -1.55
C PHE A 239 18.60 -1.20 -2.94
N GLY A 240 17.41 -0.62 -3.09
CA GLY A 240 16.89 -0.15 -4.36
C GLY A 240 16.64 -1.31 -5.33
N LYS A 241 17.36 -1.32 -6.46
CA LYS A 241 17.26 -2.35 -7.51
C LYS A 241 18.29 -3.48 -7.36
N THR A 242 19.15 -3.43 -6.35
CA THR A 242 20.23 -4.41 -6.12
C THR A 242 19.71 -5.83 -6.02
N ALA A 243 18.75 -6.07 -5.13
CA ALA A 243 18.19 -7.41 -4.91
C ALA A 243 17.52 -8.02 -6.14
N ALA A 244 16.96 -7.20 -7.04
CA ALA A 244 16.35 -7.68 -8.27
C ALA A 244 17.39 -8.11 -9.32
N ILE A 245 18.57 -7.50 -9.31
CA ILE A 245 19.67 -7.76 -10.26
C ILE A 245 20.56 -8.91 -9.76
N LEU A 246 20.72 -9.04 -8.44
CA LEU A 246 21.58 -10.03 -7.78
C LEU A 246 21.44 -11.46 -8.34
N PRO A 247 20.23 -11.99 -8.64
CA PRO A 247 20.09 -13.36 -9.13
C PRO A 247 20.62 -13.62 -10.54
N THR A 248 20.90 -12.57 -11.32
CA THR A 248 21.31 -12.66 -12.72
C THR A 248 22.69 -12.07 -12.98
N ASP A 249 23.08 -11.01 -12.27
CA ASP A 249 24.34 -10.31 -12.48
C ASP A 249 24.85 -9.73 -11.16
N ARG A 250 25.87 -10.36 -10.57
CA ARG A 250 26.42 -9.95 -9.28
C ARG A 250 27.26 -8.67 -9.38
N GLU A 251 27.96 -8.46 -10.49
CA GLU A 251 28.79 -7.27 -10.70
C GLU A 251 27.89 -6.04 -10.86
N GLN A 252 26.85 -6.13 -11.70
CA GLN A 252 25.88 -5.06 -11.85
C GLN A 252 25.07 -4.82 -10.56
N ALA A 253 24.77 -5.86 -9.79
CA ALA A 253 24.15 -5.70 -8.48
C ALA A 253 25.06 -4.90 -7.52
N GLN A 254 26.37 -5.16 -7.53
CA GLN A 254 27.32 -4.41 -6.73
C GLN A 254 27.37 -2.93 -7.13
N GLU A 255 27.34 -2.60 -8.41
CA GLU A 255 27.26 -1.22 -8.88
C GLU A 255 25.95 -0.54 -8.43
N ALA A 256 24.82 -1.24 -8.54
CA ALA A 256 23.52 -0.74 -8.09
C ALA A 256 23.49 -0.49 -6.57
N PHE A 257 24.15 -1.35 -5.79
CA PHE A 257 24.27 -1.22 -4.35
C PHE A 257 25.05 0.05 -3.96
N ILE A 258 26.19 0.27 -4.59
CA ILE A 258 27.02 1.48 -4.38
C ILE A 258 26.23 2.73 -4.77
N GLY A 259 25.48 2.68 -5.87
CA GLY A 259 24.63 3.78 -6.30
C GLY A 259 23.52 4.11 -5.30
N PHE A 260 22.88 3.10 -4.72
CA PHE A 260 21.82 3.29 -3.72
C PHE A 260 22.37 3.80 -2.39
N THR A 261 23.44 3.20 -1.86
CA THR A 261 24.03 3.54 -0.55
C THR A 261 24.66 4.93 -0.50
N ASN A 262 25.17 5.42 -1.62
CA ASN A 262 25.61 6.82 -1.76
C ASN A 262 24.46 7.82 -2.01
N GLY A 263 23.24 7.31 -2.21
CA GLY A 263 22.06 8.12 -2.43
C GLY A 263 21.51 8.75 -1.16
N ARG A 264 20.76 9.85 -1.31
CA ARG A 264 20.12 10.55 -0.17
C ARG A 264 19.09 9.69 0.55
N ASP A 265 18.47 8.75 -0.16
CA ASP A 265 17.39 7.92 0.37
C ASP A 265 17.90 6.82 1.31
N TYR A 266 19.19 6.45 1.26
CA TYR A 266 19.74 5.40 2.11
C TYR A 266 19.71 5.76 3.59
N ALA A 267 20.04 7.02 3.92
CA ALA A 267 20.11 7.49 5.31
C ALA A 267 18.76 7.45 6.04
N THR A 268 17.65 7.47 5.29
CA THR A 268 16.28 7.44 5.84
C THR A 268 15.59 6.09 5.64
N SER A 269 16.26 5.10 5.05
CA SER A 269 15.67 3.80 4.75
C SER A 269 15.86 2.79 5.89
N SER A 270 15.03 1.73 5.88
CA SER A 270 15.18 0.58 6.78
C SER A 270 16.55 -0.08 6.63
N GLU A 271 17.12 -0.11 5.42
CA GLU A 271 18.45 -0.65 5.17
C GLU A 271 19.55 0.14 5.89
N GLY A 272 19.46 1.47 5.97
CA GLY A 272 20.38 2.30 6.75
C GLY A 272 20.29 2.01 8.25
N VAL A 273 19.08 1.78 8.76
CA VAL A 273 18.86 1.43 10.18
C VAL A 273 19.47 0.07 10.52
N VAL A 274 19.33 -0.92 9.64
CA VAL A 274 19.79 -2.30 9.90
C VAL A 274 21.27 -2.50 9.63
N HIS A 275 21.81 -1.88 8.57
CA HIS A 275 23.17 -2.14 8.10
C HIS A 275 24.16 -0.99 8.37
N GLY A 276 23.71 0.09 9.02
CA GLY A 276 24.54 1.22 9.43
C GLY A 276 24.85 2.21 8.30
N GLY A 277 25.73 3.19 8.55
CA GLY A 277 25.98 4.28 7.59
C GLY A 277 26.86 3.91 6.40
N GLN A 278 27.62 2.82 6.48
CA GLN A 278 28.58 2.39 5.45
C GLN A 278 28.55 0.86 5.30
N PRO A 279 27.49 0.30 4.72
CA PRO A 279 27.36 -1.14 4.57
C PRO A 279 28.34 -1.67 3.50
N ASP A 280 28.89 -2.86 3.73
CA ASP A 280 29.72 -3.55 2.73
C ASP A 280 28.88 -4.52 1.89
N PHE A 281 29.07 -4.51 0.57
CA PHE A 281 28.29 -5.35 -0.35
C PHE A 281 28.45 -6.84 -0.05
N ALA A 282 29.68 -7.32 0.23
CA ALA A 282 29.93 -8.73 0.47
C ALA A 282 29.41 -9.19 1.84
N GLN A 283 29.25 -8.27 2.81
CA GLN A 283 28.62 -8.55 4.10
C GLN A 283 27.09 -8.58 4.00
N VAL A 284 26.49 -7.65 3.25
CA VAL A 284 25.03 -7.59 3.08
C VAL A 284 24.53 -8.69 2.15
N PHE A 285 25.23 -8.91 1.05
CA PHE A 285 24.94 -9.94 0.05
C PHE A 285 26.14 -10.89 -0.04
N PRO A 286 26.34 -11.78 0.94
CA PRO A 286 27.39 -12.79 0.84
C PRO A 286 27.21 -13.65 -0.41
N ASP A 287 28.29 -14.29 -0.85
CA ASP A 287 28.22 -15.25 -1.95
C ASP A 287 27.60 -16.58 -1.46
N ASP A 288 26.35 -16.48 -1.01
CA ASP A 288 25.55 -17.58 -0.49
C ASP A 288 24.41 -17.88 -1.50
N PRO A 289 24.37 -19.08 -2.07
CA PRO A 289 23.29 -19.51 -2.96
C PRO A 289 21.88 -19.35 -2.34
N ALA A 290 21.74 -19.44 -1.02
CA ALA A 290 20.46 -19.29 -0.33
C ALA A 290 19.92 -17.85 -0.43
N ILE A 291 20.79 -16.84 -0.35
CA ILE A 291 20.41 -15.42 -0.49
C ILE A 291 19.97 -15.14 -1.92
N THR A 292 20.74 -15.63 -2.89
CA THR A 292 20.41 -15.52 -4.32
C THR A 292 19.08 -16.20 -4.65
N LEU A 293 18.84 -17.39 -4.09
CA LEU A 293 17.59 -18.11 -4.25
C LEU A 293 16.42 -17.36 -3.62
N PHE A 294 16.59 -16.82 -2.42
CA PHE A 294 15.57 -16.00 -1.75
C PHE A 294 15.10 -14.85 -2.64
N PHE A 295 16.03 -14.04 -3.16
CA PHE A 295 15.64 -12.86 -3.96
C PHE A 295 15.08 -13.24 -5.32
N ARG A 296 15.51 -14.36 -5.90
CA ARG A 296 14.86 -14.91 -7.11
C ARG A 296 13.41 -15.28 -6.84
N CYS A 297 13.15 -16.07 -5.79
CA CYS A 297 11.80 -16.46 -5.40
C CYS A 297 10.94 -15.25 -5.00
N PHE A 298 11.51 -14.32 -4.23
CA PHE A 298 10.83 -13.09 -3.84
C PHE A 298 10.41 -12.28 -5.08
N GLY A 299 11.34 -12.00 -5.99
CA GLY A 299 11.05 -11.26 -7.22
C GLY A 299 9.96 -11.94 -8.08
N GLN A 300 9.99 -13.27 -8.18
CA GLN A 300 8.96 -14.05 -8.88
C GLN A 300 7.58 -13.94 -8.22
N LEU A 301 7.52 -13.98 -6.89
CA LEU A 301 6.26 -13.97 -6.12
C LEU A 301 5.73 -12.56 -5.85
N THR A 302 6.50 -11.51 -6.14
CA THR A 302 6.05 -10.11 -6.00
C THR A 302 5.87 -9.41 -7.34
N ASN A 303 6.02 -10.12 -8.46
CA ASN A 303 5.90 -9.52 -9.78
C ASN A 303 4.42 -9.21 -10.13
N ILE A 304 4.13 -7.93 -10.40
CA ILE A 304 2.85 -7.47 -10.92
C ILE A 304 3.15 -6.68 -12.18
N ASN A 305 2.59 -7.12 -13.31
CA ASN A 305 2.89 -6.49 -14.58
C ASN A 305 2.28 -5.07 -14.70
N ARG A 306 2.64 -4.34 -15.76
CA ARG A 306 2.15 -2.97 -16.01
C ARG A 306 0.63 -2.88 -16.23
N GLN A 307 -0.02 -3.98 -16.54
CA GLN A 307 -1.48 -4.09 -16.67
C GLN A 307 -2.16 -4.46 -15.35
N TYR A 308 -1.41 -4.47 -14.24
CA TYR A 308 -1.89 -4.82 -12.90
C TYR A 308 -2.44 -6.26 -12.81
N ILE A 309 -1.85 -7.16 -13.59
CA ILE A 309 -2.11 -8.60 -13.53
C ILE A 309 -0.97 -9.22 -12.72
N TYR A 310 -1.34 -9.95 -11.67
CA TYR A 310 -0.41 -10.73 -10.88
C TYR A 310 -0.17 -12.09 -11.54
N THR A 311 1.08 -12.34 -11.89
CA THR A 311 1.50 -13.59 -12.56
C THR A 311 2.75 -14.09 -11.82
N PRO A 312 2.60 -14.92 -10.78
CA PRO A 312 3.74 -15.45 -10.05
C PRO A 312 4.58 -16.33 -10.97
N HIS A 313 5.89 -16.33 -10.76
CA HIS A 313 6.87 -17.11 -11.56
C HIS A 313 6.97 -16.74 -13.04
N ALA A 314 6.31 -15.65 -13.49
CA ALA A 314 6.60 -15.06 -14.79
C ALA A 314 7.93 -14.29 -14.72
N LEU A 315 8.96 -14.84 -15.36
CA LEU A 315 10.20 -14.16 -15.72
C LEU A 315 10.35 -14.18 -17.24
#